data_AF-A0A937NT80-F1
#
_entry.id   AF-A0A937NT80-F1
#
_cell.length_a   1.000
_cell.length_b   1.000
_cell.length_c   1.000
_cell.angle_alpha   90.00
_cell.angle_beta   90.00
_cell.angle_gamma   90.00
#
_symmetry.space_group_name_H-M   'P 1'
#
loop_
_entity.id
_entity.type
_entity.pdbx_description
1 polymer ?
#
loop_
_entity_poly.entity_id
_entity_poly.type
_entity_poly.pdbx_seq_one_letter_code
_entity_poly.pdbx_strand_id
1 'polypeptide(L)'
;MSAIQAIWDAVGIPARLVFPYRDRTKGELLRKCADRKNLASLVGSSTSCGKFQRHNLTHCGECIPCLVRRAAFLKAKMRDTTTKGYLRDKLAHSESKDVAAAAASYLRYRDEGIRRFAGGSLSFASHSDRGQYESVVADGMDELGELLSSHGVI
;
A
#
# COMPACT_ATOMS: atom_id res chain seq x y z
N MET A 1 8.30 -8.64 16.02
CA MET A 1 7.06 -9.45 16.01
C MET A 1 7.39 -10.91 16.33
N SER A 2 7.67 -11.22 17.60
CA SER A 2 7.92 -12.59 18.09
C SER A 2 6.71 -13.17 18.82
N ALA A 3 5.72 -12.36 19.20
CA ALA A 3 4.63 -12.78 20.08
C ALA A 3 3.79 -13.93 19.49
N ILE A 4 3.41 -13.86 18.22
CA ILE A 4 2.61 -14.93 17.59
C ILE A 4 3.46 -16.21 17.40
N GLN A 5 4.72 -16.07 16.99
CA GLN A 5 5.62 -17.23 16.87
C GLN A 5 5.80 -17.93 18.22
N ALA A 6 6.01 -17.17 19.30
CA ALA A 6 6.14 -17.72 20.64
C ALA A 6 4.87 -18.48 21.09
N ILE A 7 3.69 -17.99 20.73
CA ILE A 7 2.43 -18.72 20.97
C ILE A 7 2.41 -20.04 20.18
N TRP A 8 2.79 -20.01 18.89
CA TRP A 8 2.84 -21.21 18.04
C TRP A 8 3.80 -22.26 18.58
N ASP A 9 4.99 -21.83 19.00
CA ASP A 9 6.00 -22.69 19.61
C ASP A 9 5.46 -23.31 20.92
N ALA A 10 4.80 -22.50 21.77
CA ALA A 10 4.25 -22.95 23.05
C ALA A 10 3.11 -23.96 22.91
N VAL A 11 2.30 -23.88 21.85
CA VAL A 11 1.22 -24.84 21.57
C VAL A 11 1.67 -25.98 20.64
N GLY A 12 2.96 -26.07 20.31
CA GLY A 12 3.53 -27.16 19.54
C GLY A 12 3.21 -27.14 18.05
N ILE A 13 2.94 -25.98 17.45
CA ILE A 13 2.74 -25.85 16.00
C ILE A 13 4.13 -25.83 15.32
N PRO A 14 4.47 -26.83 14.47
CA PRO A 14 5.78 -26.94 13.86
C PRO A 14 5.90 -26.07 12.59
N ALA A 15 5.58 -24.78 12.70
CA ALA A 15 5.61 -23.84 11.58
C ALA A 15 6.29 -22.53 11.95
N ARG A 16 6.98 -21.93 10.97
CA ARG A 16 7.69 -20.65 11.12
C ARG A 16 6.98 -19.55 10.34
N LEU A 17 6.67 -18.46 11.03
CA LEU A 17 6.18 -17.22 10.42
C LEU A 17 7.32 -16.47 9.76
N VAL A 18 7.18 -16.21 8.46
CA VAL A 18 8.14 -15.44 7.67
C VAL A 18 7.40 -14.25 7.04
N PHE A 19 7.92 -13.04 7.25
CA PHE A 19 7.33 -11.79 6.77
C PHE A 19 8.26 -11.09 5.78
N PRO A 20 8.41 -11.60 4.55
CA PRO A 20 9.43 -11.14 3.60
C PRO A 20 9.21 -9.71 3.09
N TYR A 21 8.03 -9.14 3.34
CA TYR A 21 7.64 -7.81 2.88
C TYR A 21 7.24 -6.87 4.03
N ARG A 22 7.63 -7.16 5.28
CA ARG A 22 7.21 -6.36 6.45
C ARG A 22 7.71 -4.91 6.45
N ASP A 23 8.86 -4.70 5.81
CA ASP A 23 9.61 -3.44 5.70
C ASP A 23 9.54 -2.89 4.27
N ARG A 24 8.50 -3.25 3.51
CA ARG A 24 8.37 -2.92 2.09
C ARG A 24 7.04 -2.26 1.82
N THR A 25 7.03 -1.24 0.95
CA THR A 25 5.79 -0.74 0.37
C THR A 25 5.20 -1.74 -0.63
N LYS A 26 3.97 -1.49 -1.08
CA LYS A 26 3.36 -2.30 -2.15
C LYS A 26 4.11 -2.12 -3.47
N GLY A 27 4.60 -0.92 -3.80
CA GLY A 27 5.43 -0.69 -4.99
C GLY A 27 6.76 -1.43 -4.93
N GLU A 28 7.44 -1.40 -3.78
CA GLU A 28 8.66 -2.18 -3.56
C GLU A 28 8.42 -3.69 -3.63
N LEU A 29 7.32 -4.18 -3.05
CA LEU A 29 6.91 -5.58 -3.19
C LEU A 29 6.71 -5.93 -4.66
N LEU A 30 5.95 -5.12 -5.41
CA LEU A 30 5.73 -5.35 -6.83
C LEU A 30 7.03 -5.33 -7.63
N ARG A 31 8.07 -4.64 -7.19
CA ARG A 31 9.38 -4.63 -7.85
C ARG A 31 10.28 -5.80 -7.44
N LYS A 32 10.31 -6.14 -6.15
CA LYS A 32 11.25 -7.09 -5.53
C LYS A 32 10.65 -8.49 -5.30
N CYS A 33 9.41 -8.74 -5.72
CA CYS A 33 8.80 -10.07 -5.57
C CYS A 33 9.67 -11.14 -6.25
N ALA A 34 10.05 -12.17 -5.48
CA ALA A 34 10.93 -13.25 -5.94
C ALA A 34 10.30 -14.04 -7.11
N ASP A 35 9.00 -14.34 -7.02
CA ASP A 35 8.27 -15.05 -8.07
C ASP A 35 7.64 -14.07 -9.06
N ARG A 36 8.47 -13.54 -9.95
CA ARG A 36 8.06 -12.59 -10.99
C ARG A 36 7.01 -13.16 -11.94
N LYS A 37 7.06 -14.47 -12.21
CA LYS A 37 6.16 -15.13 -13.17
C LYS A 37 4.74 -15.19 -12.63
N ASN A 38 4.58 -15.69 -11.39
CA ASN A 38 3.27 -15.72 -10.76
C ASN A 38 2.75 -14.32 -10.42
N LEU A 39 3.62 -13.39 -10.04
CA LEU A 39 3.19 -12.01 -9.86
C LEU A 39 2.62 -11.44 -11.17
N ALA A 40 3.32 -11.58 -12.29
CA ALA A 40 2.86 -11.05 -13.57
C ALA A 40 1.53 -11.67 -14.03
N SER A 41 1.31 -12.96 -13.79
CA SER A 41 0.07 -13.64 -14.19
C SER A 41 -1.12 -13.36 -13.25
N LEU A 42 -0.89 -13.17 -11.95
CA LEU A 42 -1.95 -13.07 -10.94
C LEU A 42 -2.24 -11.63 -10.50
N VAL A 43 -1.30 -10.70 -10.63
CA VAL A 43 -1.48 -9.34 -10.07
C VAL A 43 -2.69 -8.64 -10.67
N GLY A 44 -2.96 -8.81 -11.97
CA GLY A 44 -4.11 -8.23 -12.66
C GLY A 44 -5.47 -8.69 -12.12
N SER A 45 -5.59 -9.99 -11.79
CA SER A 45 -6.82 -10.59 -11.27
C SER A 45 -6.98 -10.48 -9.75
N SER A 46 -5.93 -10.07 -9.03
CA SER A 46 -5.98 -9.87 -7.58
C SER A 46 -6.87 -8.69 -7.15
N THR A 47 -7.57 -8.87 -6.03
CA THR A 47 -8.45 -7.83 -5.48
C THR A 47 -7.76 -7.02 -4.39
N SER A 48 -7.73 -5.70 -4.57
CA SER A 48 -7.29 -4.75 -3.53
C SER A 48 -8.42 -3.82 -3.08
N CYS A 49 -9.39 -3.56 -3.95
CA CYS A 49 -10.48 -2.61 -3.69
C CYS A 49 -11.31 -3.00 -2.45
N GLY A 50 -11.44 -2.08 -1.48
CA GLY A 50 -12.30 -2.29 -0.29
C GLY A 50 -13.81 -2.25 -0.58
N LYS A 51 -14.20 -1.87 -1.80
CA LYS A 51 -15.59 -1.77 -2.27
C LYS A 51 -15.88 -2.72 -3.45
N PHE A 52 -15.02 -3.71 -3.69
CA PHE A 52 -15.03 -4.55 -4.90
C PHE A 52 -16.40 -5.22 -5.17
N GLN A 53 -16.99 -5.85 -4.15
CA GLN A 53 -18.29 -6.51 -4.27
C GLN A 53 -19.42 -5.51 -4.56
N ARG A 54 -19.36 -4.29 -3.99
CA ARG A 54 -20.36 -3.23 -4.21
C ARG A 54 -20.30 -2.63 -5.62
N HIS A 55 -19.23 -2.92 -6.35
CA HIS A 55 -18.95 -2.39 -7.68
C HIS A 55 -18.91 -3.50 -8.73
N ASN A 56 -19.77 -4.53 -8.58
CA ASN A 56 -19.93 -5.62 -9.55
C ASN A 56 -18.60 -6.31 -9.90
N LEU A 57 -17.80 -6.60 -8.86
CA LEU A 57 -16.49 -7.23 -8.99
C LEU A 57 -15.55 -6.43 -9.91
N THR A 58 -15.52 -5.10 -9.71
CA THR A 58 -14.64 -4.16 -10.41
C THR A 58 -14.01 -3.21 -9.39
N HIS A 59 -12.74 -2.85 -9.57
CA HIS A 59 -12.05 -1.93 -8.69
C HIS A 59 -12.62 -0.51 -8.87
N CYS A 60 -12.86 0.21 -7.77
CA CYS A 60 -13.43 1.56 -7.88
C CYS A 60 -12.46 2.60 -8.42
N GLY A 61 -11.14 2.42 -8.21
CA GLY A 61 -10.10 3.36 -8.63
C GLY A 61 -9.74 4.46 -7.61
N GLU A 62 -10.60 4.73 -6.62
CA GLU A 62 -10.49 5.93 -5.76
C GLU A 62 -10.41 5.65 -4.25
N CYS A 63 -10.74 4.43 -3.78
CA CYS A 63 -10.57 4.10 -2.35
C CYS A 63 -9.10 3.92 -2.00
N ILE A 64 -8.72 4.13 -0.73
CA ILE A 64 -7.31 4.04 -0.29
C ILE A 64 -6.60 2.76 -0.80
N PRO A 65 -7.18 1.54 -0.69
CA PRO A 65 -6.54 0.35 -1.27
C PRO A 65 -6.34 0.38 -2.79
N CYS A 66 -7.25 1.01 -3.54
CA CYS A 66 -7.08 1.21 -4.99
C CYS A 66 -5.97 2.22 -5.28
N LEU A 67 -5.89 3.33 -4.52
CA LEU A 67 -4.84 4.33 -4.68
C LEU A 67 -3.46 3.71 -4.41
N VAL A 68 -3.31 2.97 -3.30
CA VAL A 68 -2.06 2.24 -2.98
C VAL A 68 -1.71 1.23 -4.06
N ARG A 69 -2.68 0.53 -4.65
CA ARG A 69 -2.45 -0.39 -5.78
C ARG A 69 -1.92 0.34 -7.02
N ARG A 70 -2.57 1.44 -7.41
CA ARG A 70 -2.20 2.24 -8.59
C ARG A 70 -0.80 2.86 -8.42
N ALA A 71 -0.55 3.43 -7.26
CA ALA A 71 0.75 3.96 -6.87
C ALA A 71 1.84 2.87 -6.92
N ALA A 72 1.53 1.66 -6.46
CA ALA A 72 2.45 0.54 -6.53
C ALA A 72 2.81 0.12 -7.96
N PHE A 73 1.84 0.07 -8.88
CA PHE A 73 2.12 -0.21 -10.30
C PHE A 73 3.01 0.87 -10.91
N LEU A 74 2.70 2.15 -10.63
CA LEU A 74 3.50 3.30 -11.06
C LEU A 74 4.94 3.20 -10.56
N LYS A 75 5.14 2.98 -9.25
CA LYS A 75 6.46 2.86 -8.62
C LYS A 75 7.27 1.69 -9.17
N ALA A 76 6.61 0.55 -9.39
CA ALA A 76 7.24 -0.63 -9.95
C ALA A 76 7.55 -0.49 -11.45
N LYS A 77 7.13 0.60 -12.10
CA LYS A 77 7.20 0.80 -13.55
C LYS A 77 6.58 -0.38 -14.32
N MET A 78 5.50 -0.93 -13.75
CA MET A 78 4.75 -2.03 -14.32
C MET A 78 3.46 -1.49 -14.94
N ARG A 79 3.11 -1.98 -16.13
CA ARG A 79 1.78 -1.71 -16.69
C ARG A 79 0.72 -2.24 -15.73
N ASP A 80 -0.24 -1.40 -15.36
CA ASP A 80 -1.38 -1.83 -14.56
C ASP A 80 -2.27 -2.76 -15.40
N THR A 81 -2.33 -4.03 -15.02
CA THR A 81 -3.10 -5.08 -15.70
C THR A 81 -4.40 -5.42 -14.97
N THR A 82 -4.90 -4.53 -14.11
CA THR A 82 -6.14 -4.74 -13.35
C THR A 82 -7.29 -5.16 -14.25
N THR A 83 -7.82 -6.36 -14.01
CA THR A 83 -8.91 -6.94 -14.80
C THR A 83 -10.15 -6.04 -14.74
N LYS A 84 -10.75 -5.75 -15.91
CA LYS A 84 -11.84 -4.77 -16.11
C LYS A 84 -11.48 -3.30 -15.82
N GLY A 85 -10.23 -3.00 -15.49
CA GLY A 85 -9.78 -1.65 -15.17
C GLY A 85 -10.41 -1.08 -13.89
N TYR A 86 -10.46 0.25 -13.81
CA TYR A 86 -11.04 0.99 -12.70
C TYR A 86 -12.34 1.68 -13.13
N LEU A 87 -13.37 1.65 -12.27
CA LEU A 87 -14.60 2.43 -12.52
C LEU A 87 -14.33 3.93 -12.65
N ARG A 88 -13.32 4.43 -11.92
CA ARG A 88 -12.86 5.81 -11.93
C ARG A 88 -11.37 5.84 -12.20
N ASP A 89 -11.02 6.01 -13.47
CA ASP A 89 -9.63 6.04 -13.91
C ASP A 89 -8.99 7.42 -13.70
N LYS A 90 -9.74 8.51 -13.93
CA LYS A 90 -9.25 9.88 -13.67
C LYS A 90 -9.50 10.26 -12.22
N LEU A 91 -8.44 10.68 -11.52
CA LEU A 91 -8.54 11.20 -10.16
C LEU A 91 -8.67 12.74 -10.13
N ALA A 92 -8.27 13.44 -11.20
CA ALA A 92 -8.53 14.87 -11.37
C ALA A 92 -10.04 15.12 -11.20
N HIS A 93 -10.39 15.94 -10.20
CA HIS A 93 -11.78 16.28 -9.83
C HIS A 93 -12.61 15.13 -9.23
N SER A 94 -11.98 14.10 -8.67
CA SER A 94 -12.69 13.09 -7.89
C SER A 94 -13.37 13.72 -6.66
N GLU A 95 -14.67 13.46 -6.47
CA GLU A 95 -15.40 13.80 -5.24
C GLU A 95 -15.18 12.79 -4.10
N SER A 96 -14.28 11.82 -4.31
CA SER A 96 -13.99 10.81 -3.31
C SER A 96 -13.29 11.41 -2.09
N LYS A 97 -13.91 11.24 -0.92
CA LYS A 97 -13.29 11.56 0.37
C LYS A 97 -11.97 10.80 0.59
N ASP A 98 -11.84 9.60 0.02
CA ASP A 98 -10.60 8.81 0.11
C ASP A 98 -9.46 9.47 -0.68
N VAL A 99 -9.75 10.05 -1.86
CA VAL A 99 -8.76 10.78 -2.67
C VAL A 99 -8.35 12.07 -1.98
N ALA A 100 -9.33 12.85 -1.48
CA ALA A 100 -9.06 14.07 -0.74
C ALA A 100 -8.24 13.80 0.54
N ALA A 101 -8.57 12.73 1.28
CA ALA A 101 -7.83 12.33 2.47
C ALA A 101 -6.39 11.89 2.14
N ALA A 102 -6.17 11.17 1.04
CA ALA A 102 -4.83 10.80 0.59
C ALA A 102 -3.99 12.03 0.23
N ALA A 103 -4.57 12.98 -0.51
CA ALA A 103 -3.91 14.24 -0.85
C ALA A 103 -3.55 15.07 0.39
N ALA A 104 -4.50 15.27 1.30
CA ALA A 104 -4.27 15.99 2.55
C ALA A 104 -3.20 15.29 3.43
N SER A 105 -3.23 13.96 3.48
CA SER A 105 -2.23 13.17 4.22
C SER A 105 -0.83 13.34 3.65
N TYR A 106 -0.68 13.26 2.33
CA TYR A 106 0.61 13.47 1.66
C TYR A 106 1.14 14.89 1.89
N LEU A 107 0.29 15.91 1.71
CA LEU A 107 0.69 17.31 1.93
C LEU A 107 1.12 17.56 3.39
N ARG A 108 0.38 16.99 4.35
CA ARG A 108 0.74 17.07 5.77
C ARG A 108 2.05 16.34 6.08
N TYR A 109 2.25 15.13 5.55
CA TYR A 109 3.51 14.40 5.68
C TYR A 109 4.69 15.20 5.13
N ARG A 110 4.52 15.83 3.96
CA ARG A 110 5.55 16.64 3.31
C ARG A 110 5.95 17.86 4.14
N ASP A 111 4.99 18.48 4.82
CA ASP A 111 5.21 19.65 5.68
C ASP A 111 5.78 19.28 7.05
N GLU A 112 5.20 18.27 7.71
CA GLU A 112 5.51 17.92 9.10
C GLU A 112 6.68 16.93 9.25
N GLY A 113 7.02 16.20 8.18
CA GLY A 113 7.96 15.09 8.19
C GLY A 113 7.41 13.82 8.85
N ILE A 114 8.07 12.69 8.57
CA ILE A 114 7.55 11.35 8.93
C ILE A 114 7.29 11.14 10.42
N ARG A 115 8.18 11.63 11.30
CA ARG A 115 8.05 11.37 12.75
C ARG A 115 6.83 12.05 13.35
N ARG A 116 6.56 13.30 12.96
CA ARG A 116 5.39 14.06 13.43
C ARG A 116 4.11 13.55 12.78
N PHE A 117 4.17 13.21 11.49
CA PHE A 117 3.04 12.65 10.76
C PHE A 117 2.60 11.28 11.34
N ALA A 118 3.53 10.34 11.49
CA ALA A 118 3.22 9.02 12.04
C ALA A 118 2.86 9.08 13.53
N GLY A 119 3.50 9.98 14.28
CA GLY A 119 3.23 10.22 15.71
C GLY A 119 3.27 8.93 16.54
N GLY A 120 2.21 8.70 17.30
CA GLY A 120 2.03 7.51 18.14
C GLY A 120 1.65 6.23 17.39
N SER A 121 1.36 6.29 16.08
CA SER A 121 0.84 5.15 15.31
C SER A 121 1.82 3.97 15.23
N LEU A 122 3.11 4.23 15.44
CA LEU A 122 4.18 3.23 15.45
C LEU A 122 4.67 2.89 16.87
N SER A 123 3.83 3.10 17.91
CA SER A 123 4.18 2.78 19.30
C SER A 123 4.43 1.29 19.56
N PHE A 124 3.89 0.42 18.69
CA PHE A 124 4.13 -1.03 18.75
C PHE A 124 5.54 -1.45 18.29
N ALA A 125 6.26 -0.57 17.57
CA ALA A 125 7.56 -0.88 17.02
C ALA A 125 8.66 -0.71 18.07
N SER A 126 9.58 -1.67 18.14
CA SER A 126 10.81 -1.51 18.93
C SER A 126 11.67 -0.37 18.40
N HIS A 127 12.59 0.15 19.21
CA HIS A 127 13.55 1.17 18.76
C HIS A 127 14.34 0.74 17.52
N SER A 128 14.69 -0.55 17.41
CA SER A 128 15.42 -1.09 16.25
C SER A 128 14.57 -1.14 14.98
N ASP A 129 13.27 -1.43 15.10
CA ASP A 129 12.39 -1.66 13.95
C ASP A 129 11.67 -0.36 13.53
N ARG A 130 11.58 0.63 14.42
CA ARG A 130 10.82 1.86 14.19
C ARG A 130 11.24 2.59 12.91
N GLY A 131 12.55 2.70 12.66
CA GLY A 131 13.06 3.32 11.45
C GLY A 131 12.57 2.64 10.17
N GLN A 132 12.46 1.31 10.17
CA GLN A 132 11.96 0.55 9.02
C GLN A 132 10.48 0.84 8.76
N TYR A 133 9.66 0.89 9.82
CA TYR A 133 8.24 1.23 9.69
C TYR A 133 8.03 2.70 9.29
N GLU A 134 8.84 3.62 9.81
CA GLU A 134 8.85 5.02 9.37
C GLU A 134 9.18 5.11 7.87
N SER A 135 10.18 4.37 7.38
CA SER A 135 10.49 4.29 5.95
C SER A 135 9.33 3.75 5.12
N VAL A 136 8.67 2.67 5.53
CA VAL A 136 7.51 2.13 4.79
C VAL A 136 6.39 3.16 4.66
N VAL A 137 6.13 3.93 5.72
CA VAL A 137 5.10 4.97 5.69
C VAL A 137 5.54 6.13 4.82
N ALA A 138 6.78 6.62 4.94
CA ALA A 138 7.31 7.71 4.14
C ALA A 138 7.33 7.36 2.65
N ASP A 139 7.94 6.23 2.29
CA ASP A 139 8.02 5.74 0.92
C ASP A 139 6.62 5.48 0.34
N GLY A 140 5.69 4.97 1.15
CA GLY A 140 4.31 4.77 0.75
C GLY A 140 3.54 6.07 0.51
N MET A 141 3.83 7.11 1.29
CA MET A 141 3.29 8.46 1.05
C MET A 141 3.88 9.07 -0.22
N ASP A 142 5.17 8.89 -0.48
CA ASP A 142 5.80 9.34 -1.71
C ASP A 142 5.22 8.63 -2.94
N GLU A 143 4.97 7.31 -2.86
CA GLU A 143 4.26 6.56 -3.91
C GLU A 143 2.86 7.13 -4.20
N LEU A 144 2.09 7.46 -3.14
CA LEU A 144 0.79 8.11 -3.29
C LEU A 144 0.91 9.52 -3.87
N GLY A 145 1.91 10.31 -3.44
CA GLY A 145 2.20 11.64 -3.97
C GLY A 145 2.52 11.62 -5.46
N GLU A 146 3.36 10.69 -5.91
CA GLU A 146 3.68 10.45 -7.32
C GLU A 146 2.40 10.14 -8.13
N LEU A 147 1.53 9.26 -7.61
CA LEU A 147 0.24 8.95 -8.25
C LEU A 147 -0.66 10.19 -8.33
N LEU A 148 -0.87 10.90 -7.22
CA LEU A 148 -1.78 12.04 -7.15
C LEU A 148 -1.31 13.19 -8.05
N SER A 149 -0.01 13.46 -8.09
CA SER A 149 0.59 14.48 -8.97
C SER A 149 0.45 14.09 -10.44
N SER A 150 0.70 12.83 -10.81
CA SER A 150 0.55 12.36 -12.20
C SER A 150 -0.89 12.41 -12.71
N HIS A 151 -1.86 12.40 -11.80
CA HIS A 151 -3.28 12.58 -12.12
C HIS A 151 -3.78 14.02 -11.93
N GLY A 152 -2.93 14.99 -11.57
CA GLY A 152 -3.30 16.39 -11.39
C GLY A 152 -4.23 16.66 -10.22
N VAL A 153 -4.15 15.85 -9.15
CA VAL A 153 -4.91 16.08 -7.91
C VAL A 153 -4.20 17.11 -7.01
N ILE A 154 -2.87 17.10 -7.02
CA ILE A 154 -1.96 17.99 -6.28
C ILE A 154 -0.83 18.48 -7.18
#